data_AF-A0A3D4ACM6-F1
#
_entry.id   AF-A0A3D4ACM6-F1
#
_cell.length_a   1.000
_cell.length_b   1.000
_cell.length_c   1.000
_cell.angle_alpha   90.00
_cell.angle_beta   90.00
_cell.angle_gamma   90.00
#
_symmetry.space_group_name_H-M   'P 1'
#
loop_
_entity.id
_entity.type
_entity.pdbx_description
1 polymer ?
#
loop_
_entity_poly.entity_id
_entity_poly.type
_entity_poly.pdbx_seq_one_letter_code
_entity_poly.pdbx_strand_id
1 'polypeptide(L)'
;MLSPKLHIVSFDNPYPPNYGGVIDVFYKLKHLHAAGVKIYLHVFEYGRKPANELNQFCEKVFYYQRRNFVNPFIGSLPHIVNTRNSEELLKNLLQDKHPILFEGLHTCYFLNHPKLVNRKKIVRMHNIEHEYYEKLEGVERNFFKKYFFSKESQRLKAFEDVLHSANLILAISPNDQTYLSAQFKHTTYIPAFHPNDRVTAIPGKGDYVLYHGKLSVGENDEAAKFLVEHVFSRLKIPFYIVGDKPSSMLKALVQFQPHIKIFDHLSTEQISELIQKAHINILPTFQNTGIKLKLINVLFQGRFVLANQLMVANTGLEKLCSIADTAVDMINAIEQLMKDEFTAEMIEERIQLLSQLFDNSKNAATLKSHL
;
A
#
# COMPACT_ATOMS: atom_id res chain seq x y z
N MET A 1 -11.29 0.20 32.66
CA MET A 1 -11.84 -0.67 31.60
C MET A 1 -10.74 -1.60 31.13
N LEU A 2 -11.03 -2.88 30.89
CA LEU A 2 -10.03 -3.84 30.39
C LEU A 2 -9.58 -3.44 28.98
N SER A 3 -8.27 -3.44 28.72
CA SER A 3 -7.72 -3.24 27.38
C SER A 3 -8.26 -4.29 26.41
N PRO A 4 -8.84 -3.91 25.26
CA PRO A 4 -9.31 -4.88 24.28
C PRO A 4 -8.14 -5.70 23.74
N LYS A 5 -8.40 -6.98 23.48
CA LYS A 5 -7.43 -7.94 22.94
C LYS A 5 -7.84 -8.32 21.52
N LEU A 6 -6.86 -8.43 20.61
CA LEU A 6 -7.10 -8.67 19.19
C LEU A 6 -6.05 -9.65 18.64
N HIS A 7 -6.50 -10.67 17.91
CA HIS A 7 -5.63 -11.44 17.04
C HIS A 7 -5.53 -10.76 15.68
N ILE A 8 -4.33 -10.63 15.13
CA ILE A 8 -4.12 -10.13 13.77
C ILE A 8 -3.40 -11.21 12.97
N VAL A 9 -4.02 -11.71 11.90
CA VAL A 9 -3.41 -12.67 10.98
C VAL A 9 -2.89 -11.93 9.77
N SER A 10 -1.56 -11.85 9.63
CA SER A 10 -0.86 -11.16 8.56
C SER A 10 -0.35 -12.13 7.50
N PHE A 11 -0.46 -11.72 6.23
CA PHE A 11 -0.08 -12.52 5.07
C PHE A 11 1.44 -12.62 4.87
N ASP A 12 2.23 -11.74 5.50
CA ASP A 12 3.68 -11.70 5.47
C ASP A 12 4.21 -11.07 6.78
N ASN A 13 5.51 -11.14 7.04
CA ASN A 13 6.11 -10.42 8.15
C ASN A 13 6.03 -8.90 7.91
N PRO A 14 5.40 -8.10 8.79
CA PRO A 14 5.25 -6.66 8.56
C PRO A 14 6.55 -5.84 8.65
N TYR A 15 7.68 -6.43 9.10
CA TYR A 15 8.94 -5.71 9.30
C TYR A 15 10.09 -6.22 8.41
N PRO A 16 10.92 -5.34 7.80
CA PRO A 16 10.80 -3.86 7.78
C PRO A 16 9.65 -3.35 6.89
N PRO A 17 8.97 -2.25 7.23
CA PRO A 17 7.81 -1.75 6.46
C PRO A 17 8.25 -1.09 5.13
N ASN A 18 8.59 -1.91 4.13
CA ASN A 18 9.27 -1.48 2.90
C ASN A 18 8.46 -1.68 1.60
N TYR A 19 7.20 -2.11 1.70
CA TYR A 19 6.24 -2.09 0.58
C TYR A 19 4.81 -1.94 1.09
N GLY A 20 3.89 -1.55 0.20
CA GLY A 20 2.58 -1.02 0.59
C GLY A 20 1.78 -1.90 1.57
N GLY A 21 1.59 -3.18 1.26
CA GLY A 21 0.78 -4.06 2.11
C GLY A 21 1.32 -4.22 3.54
N VAL A 22 2.64 -4.31 3.72
CA VAL A 22 3.25 -4.45 5.07
C VAL A 22 3.43 -3.13 5.78
N ILE A 23 3.52 -2.01 5.06
CA ILE A 23 3.46 -0.67 5.64
C ILE A 23 2.12 -0.49 6.36
N ASP A 24 0.99 -0.81 5.72
CA ASP A 24 -0.34 -0.74 6.36
C ASP A 24 -0.41 -1.59 7.63
N VAL A 25 0.03 -2.86 7.55
CA VAL A 25 0.00 -3.75 8.72
C VAL A 25 0.89 -3.22 9.85
N PHE A 26 2.14 -2.83 9.56
CA PHE A 26 3.08 -2.36 10.57
C PHE A 26 2.59 -1.12 11.31
N TYR A 27 2.16 -0.08 10.58
CA TYR A 27 1.68 1.15 11.22
C TYR A 27 0.34 0.94 11.93
N LYS A 28 -0.51 0.03 11.44
CA LYS A 28 -1.70 -0.39 12.19
C LYS A 28 -1.35 -1.02 13.55
N LEU A 29 -0.34 -1.90 13.61
CA LEU A 29 0.14 -2.45 14.88
C LEU A 29 0.59 -1.35 15.84
N LYS A 30 1.43 -0.42 15.36
CA LYS A 30 1.92 0.73 16.13
C LYS A 30 0.77 1.55 16.72
N HIS A 31 -0.22 1.92 15.90
CA HIS A 31 -1.31 2.80 16.35
C HIS A 31 -2.39 2.09 17.16
N LEU A 32 -2.66 0.81 16.93
CA LEU A 32 -3.55 0.02 17.81
C LEU A 32 -2.91 -0.20 19.19
N HIS A 33 -1.62 -0.49 19.23
CA HIS A 33 -0.86 -0.57 20.48
C HIS A 33 -0.92 0.77 21.24
N ALA A 34 -0.66 1.89 20.56
CA ALA A 34 -0.78 3.23 21.15
C ALA A 34 -2.20 3.53 21.64
N ALA A 35 -3.24 3.00 20.99
CA ALA A 35 -4.63 3.09 21.43
C ALA A 35 -4.98 2.13 22.60
N GLY A 36 -4.00 1.38 23.13
CA GLY A 36 -4.15 0.46 24.26
C GLY A 36 -4.74 -0.91 23.90
N VAL A 37 -4.70 -1.31 22.63
CA VAL A 37 -5.11 -2.66 22.19
C VAL A 37 -3.96 -3.63 22.44
N LYS A 38 -4.28 -4.77 23.06
CA LYS A 38 -3.34 -5.88 23.28
C LYS A 38 -3.36 -6.83 22.08
N ILE A 39 -2.23 -6.94 21.39
CA ILE A 39 -2.17 -7.60 20.07
C ILE A 39 -1.49 -8.96 20.15
N TYR A 40 -2.16 -9.99 19.63
CA TYR A 40 -1.59 -11.30 19.34
C TYR A 40 -1.39 -11.41 17.82
N LEU A 41 -0.14 -11.28 17.36
CA LEU A 41 0.18 -11.23 15.95
C LEU A 41 0.52 -12.63 15.42
N HIS A 42 -0.10 -13.00 14.31
CA HIS A 42 0.08 -14.26 13.60
C HIS A 42 0.66 -13.97 12.22
N VAL A 43 1.86 -14.46 11.92
CA VAL A 43 2.60 -14.11 10.70
C VAL A 43 2.90 -15.36 9.89
N PHE A 44 2.53 -15.35 8.60
CA PHE A 44 3.06 -16.31 7.64
C PHE A 44 4.42 -15.85 7.13
N GLU A 45 5.43 -16.70 7.24
CA GLU A 45 6.80 -16.43 6.81
C GLU A 45 7.02 -16.89 5.37
N TYR A 46 7.48 -15.96 4.52
CA TYR A 46 7.98 -16.28 3.18
C TYR A 46 9.04 -15.26 2.75
N GLY A 47 10.33 -15.64 2.89
CA GLY A 47 11.47 -14.81 2.50
C GLY A 47 11.88 -13.74 3.52
N ARG A 48 11.10 -13.52 4.58
CA ARG A 48 11.38 -12.55 5.65
C ARG A 48 11.45 -13.24 7.00
N LYS A 49 12.53 -12.98 7.74
CA LYS A 49 12.84 -13.62 9.03
C LYS A 49 12.07 -12.98 10.18
N PRO A 50 11.89 -13.67 11.32
CA PRO A 50 11.32 -13.08 12.53
C PRO A 50 12.01 -11.78 12.93
N ALA A 51 11.24 -10.85 13.49
CA ALA A 51 11.68 -9.49 13.81
C ALA A 51 11.31 -9.14 15.25
N ASN A 52 12.31 -8.85 16.07
CA ASN A 52 12.11 -8.50 17.49
C ASN A 52 11.39 -7.16 17.65
N GLU A 53 11.48 -6.29 16.65
CA GLU A 53 10.80 -5.00 16.59
C GLU A 53 9.28 -5.14 16.70
N LEU A 54 8.69 -6.29 16.33
CA LEU A 54 7.25 -6.51 16.48
C LEU A 54 6.81 -6.74 17.93
N ASN A 55 7.72 -7.22 18.79
CA ASN A 55 7.43 -7.48 20.20
C ASN A 55 7.19 -6.18 20.99
N GLN A 56 7.61 -5.03 20.46
CA GLN A 56 7.32 -3.73 21.10
C GLN A 56 5.84 -3.35 20.99
N PHE A 57 5.11 -3.91 20.02
CA PHE A 57 3.69 -3.63 19.77
C PHE A 57 2.78 -4.79 20.17
N CYS A 58 3.30 -6.02 20.19
CA CYS A 58 2.51 -7.24 20.35
C CYS A 58 2.82 -7.93 21.69
N GLU A 59 1.78 -8.42 22.36
CA GLU A 59 1.92 -9.29 23.54
C GLU A 59 2.58 -10.62 23.19
N LYS A 60 2.29 -11.11 21.98
CA LYS A 60 2.93 -12.31 21.43
C LYS A 60 2.91 -12.29 19.91
N VAL A 61 3.99 -12.78 19.31
CA VAL A 61 4.09 -13.01 17.86
C VAL A 61 4.25 -14.50 17.61
N PHE A 62 3.42 -15.04 16.72
CA PHE A 62 3.46 -16.41 16.25
C PHE A 62 3.87 -16.44 14.79
N TYR A 63 4.76 -17.36 14.45
CA TYR A 63 5.29 -17.50 13.10
C TYR A 63 4.88 -18.86 12.52
N TYR A 64 4.44 -18.85 11.27
CA TYR A 64 3.99 -20.03 10.54
C TYR A 64 4.69 -20.08 9.18
N GLN A 65 5.24 -21.23 8.82
CA GLN A 65 5.85 -21.40 7.50
C GLN A 65 4.78 -21.43 6.40
N ARG A 66 4.93 -20.60 5.38
CA ARG A 66 4.12 -20.69 4.16
C ARG A 66 4.53 -21.95 3.38
N ARG A 67 3.56 -22.73 2.89
CA ARG A 67 3.88 -23.92 2.09
C ARG A 67 4.57 -23.52 0.78
N ASN A 68 5.73 -24.12 0.52
CA ASN A 68 6.57 -23.82 -0.65
C ASN A 68 6.00 -24.35 -1.96
N PHE A 69 5.28 -25.48 -1.92
CA PHE A 69 4.71 -26.09 -3.11
C PHE A 69 3.26 -26.50 -2.86
N VAL A 70 2.38 -25.84 -3.61
CA VAL A 70 0.98 -26.23 -3.80
C VAL A 70 0.76 -26.08 -5.29
N ASN A 71 0.39 -27.17 -5.98
CA ASN A 71 0.20 -27.12 -7.43
C ASN A 71 -0.87 -26.05 -7.73
N PRO A 72 -0.49 -24.94 -8.38
CA PRO A 72 -1.39 -23.81 -8.58
C PRO A 72 -2.43 -24.10 -9.66
N PHE A 73 -2.42 -25.27 -10.31
CA PHE A 73 -3.39 -25.66 -11.34
C PHE A 73 -4.42 -26.68 -10.85
N ILE A 74 -4.27 -27.20 -9.62
CA ILE A 74 -5.17 -28.21 -9.05
C ILE A 74 -5.97 -27.61 -7.90
N GLY A 75 -7.28 -27.89 -7.86
CA GLY A 75 -8.19 -27.45 -6.80
C GLY A 75 -8.90 -26.13 -7.10
N SER A 76 -9.82 -25.77 -6.19
CA SER A 76 -10.66 -24.58 -6.27
C SER A 76 -10.15 -23.41 -5.43
N LEU A 77 -9.29 -23.68 -4.44
CA LEU A 77 -8.75 -22.63 -3.58
C LEU A 77 -7.69 -21.80 -4.30
N PRO A 78 -7.70 -20.46 -4.16
CA PRO A 78 -6.60 -19.63 -4.62
C PRO A 78 -5.28 -20.06 -4.00
N HIS A 79 -4.21 -20.06 -4.79
CA HIS A 79 -2.86 -20.37 -4.35
C HIS A 79 -2.40 -19.51 -3.16
N ILE A 80 -2.73 -18.21 -3.14
CA ILE A 80 -2.36 -17.32 -2.03
C ILE A 80 -2.98 -17.72 -0.68
N VAL A 81 -4.15 -18.37 -0.72
CA VAL A 81 -4.89 -18.85 0.46
C VAL A 81 -4.43 -20.25 0.82
N ASN A 82 -4.34 -21.14 -0.17
CA ASN A 82 -4.01 -22.56 0.04
C ASN A 82 -2.57 -22.78 0.54
N THR A 83 -1.67 -21.82 0.29
CA THR A 83 -0.30 -21.84 0.84
C THR A 83 -0.22 -21.37 2.29
N ARG A 84 -1.31 -20.84 2.87
CA ARG A 84 -1.40 -20.25 4.21
C ARG A 84 -2.45 -20.95 5.10
N ASN A 85 -2.35 -22.27 5.21
CA ASN A 85 -3.30 -23.15 5.91
C ASN A 85 -2.67 -23.91 7.09
N SER A 86 -1.83 -23.25 7.89
CA SER A 86 -1.19 -23.90 9.04
C SER A 86 -2.22 -24.28 10.11
N GLU A 87 -2.32 -25.56 10.47
CA GLU A 87 -3.18 -26.01 11.58
C GLU A 87 -2.77 -25.42 12.93
N GLU A 88 -1.50 -25.04 13.09
CA GLU A 88 -1.02 -24.35 14.28
C GLU A 88 -1.67 -22.98 14.43
N LEU A 89 -1.99 -22.29 13.33
CA LEU A 89 -2.74 -21.03 13.38
C LEU A 89 -4.10 -21.28 14.04
N LEU A 90 -4.86 -22.27 13.55
CA LEU A 90 -6.16 -22.60 14.12
C LEU A 90 -6.04 -23.01 15.60
N LYS A 91 -5.05 -23.84 15.95
CA LYS A 91 -4.79 -24.24 17.35
C LYS A 91 -4.55 -23.04 18.26
N ASN A 92 -3.78 -22.05 17.82
CA ASN A 92 -3.49 -20.85 18.60
C ASN A 92 -4.71 -19.92 18.71
N LEU A 93 -5.48 -19.74 17.62
CA LEU A 93 -6.70 -18.93 17.63
C LEU A 93 -7.78 -19.50 18.57
N LEU A 94 -7.80 -20.81 18.77
CA LEU A 94 -8.76 -21.50 19.65
C LEU A 94 -8.42 -21.44 21.14
N GLN A 95 -7.30 -20.82 21.54
CA GLN A 95 -6.90 -20.76 22.96
C GLN A 95 -7.76 -19.79 23.80
N ASP A 96 -8.46 -18.85 23.16
CA ASP A 96 -9.32 -17.87 23.84
C ASP A 96 -10.57 -17.56 22.99
N LYS A 97 -11.18 -16.37 23.15
CA LYS A 97 -12.38 -15.89 22.40
C LYS A 97 -12.25 -14.44 21.85
N HIS A 98 -11.05 -13.84 21.87
CA HIS A 98 -10.81 -12.45 21.44
C HIS A 98 -10.98 -12.20 19.93
N PRO A 99 -11.52 -11.08 19.44
CA PRO A 99 -11.71 -10.84 18.01
C PRO A 99 -10.49 -11.16 17.13
N ILE A 100 -10.73 -11.56 15.87
CA ILE A 100 -9.68 -11.87 14.89
C ILE A 100 -9.81 -10.90 13.71
N LEU A 101 -8.72 -10.23 13.37
CA LEU A 101 -8.55 -9.43 12.15
C LEU A 101 -7.70 -10.21 11.14
N PHE A 102 -8.28 -10.48 9.97
CA PHE A 102 -7.62 -11.12 8.83
C PHE A 102 -7.14 -10.05 7.84
N GLU A 103 -5.84 -10.01 7.57
CA GLU A 103 -5.25 -9.12 6.57
C GLU A 103 -5.35 -9.75 5.17
N GLY A 104 -6.31 -9.28 4.38
CA GLY A 104 -6.58 -9.72 3.01
C GLY A 104 -7.15 -11.14 2.90
N LEU A 105 -7.64 -11.50 1.71
CA LEU A 105 -8.13 -12.86 1.44
C LEU A 105 -7.07 -13.93 1.67
N HIS A 106 -5.80 -13.57 1.47
CA HIS A 106 -4.61 -14.36 1.78
C HIS A 106 -4.69 -15.14 3.10
N THR A 107 -5.28 -14.54 4.14
CA THR A 107 -5.30 -15.07 5.51
C THR A 107 -6.62 -15.75 5.87
N CYS A 108 -7.57 -15.80 4.94
CA CYS A 108 -8.95 -16.21 5.19
C CYS A 108 -9.20 -17.73 5.06
N TYR A 109 -8.16 -18.57 5.01
CA TYR A 109 -8.33 -20.04 4.87
C TYR A 109 -9.26 -20.63 5.95
N PHE A 110 -9.16 -20.14 7.19
CA PHE A 110 -10.00 -20.59 8.32
C PHE A 110 -11.19 -19.66 8.61
N LEU A 111 -11.48 -18.66 7.78
CA LEU A 111 -12.50 -17.64 8.09
C LEU A 111 -13.90 -18.24 8.33
N ASN A 112 -14.28 -19.23 7.52
CA ASN A 112 -15.54 -19.97 7.61
C ASN A 112 -15.43 -21.27 8.44
N HIS A 113 -14.31 -21.50 9.13
CA HIS A 113 -14.08 -22.74 9.85
C HIS A 113 -15.12 -22.92 10.99
N PRO A 114 -15.77 -24.10 11.15
CA PRO A 114 -16.84 -24.29 12.13
C PRO A 114 -16.45 -23.97 13.58
N LYS A 115 -15.21 -24.26 13.96
CA LYS A 115 -14.68 -23.93 15.31
C LYS A 115 -14.57 -22.42 15.59
N LEU A 116 -14.65 -21.57 14.58
CA LEU A 116 -14.60 -20.10 14.68
C LEU A 116 -15.98 -19.45 14.43
N VAL A 117 -17.08 -20.21 14.44
CA VAL A 117 -18.42 -19.68 14.17
C VAL A 117 -18.85 -18.60 15.17
N ASN A 118 -18.56 -18.80 16.46
CA ASN A 118 -18.92 -17.89 17.55
C ASN A 118 -17.87 -16.79 17.78
N ARG A 119 -16.90 -16.65 16.89
CA ARG A 119 -15.80 -15.70 17.01
C ARG A 119 -16.13 -14.44 16.22
N LYS A 120 -15.84 -13.26 16.79
CA LYS A 120 -15.88 -12.01 16.03
C LYS A 120 -14.72 -11.98 15.04
N LYS A 121 -15.04 -11.95 13.74
CA LYS A 121 -14.10 -12.02 12.63
C LYS A 121 -14.24 -10.76 11.79
N ILE A 122 -13.13 -10.05 11.64
CA ILE A 122 -13.02 -8.84 10.84
C ILE A 122 -12.05 -9.17 9.70
N VAL A 123 -12.37 -8.79 8.47
CA VAL A 123 -11.46 -8.95 7.33
C VAL A 123 -11.11 -7.57 6.79
N ARG A 124 -9.83 -7.23 6.70
CA ARG A 124 -9.39 -6.02 6.02
C ARG A 124 -8.95 -6.35 4.61
N MET A 125 -9.68 -5.86 3.62
CA MET A 125 -9.35 -6.02 2.21
C MET A 125 -8.31 -4.99 1.82
N HIS A 126 -7.17 -5.44 1.28
CA HIS A 126 -6.09 -4.57 0.80
C HIS A 126 -6.24 -4.20 -0.67
N ASN A 127 -6.98 -5.02 -1.43
CA ASN A 127 -7.41 -4.82 -2.81
C ASN A 127 -8.66 -5.66 -3.04
N ILE A 128 -9.35 -5.41 -4.16
CA ILE A 128 -10.22 -6.42 -4.77
C ILE A 128 -9.33 -7.42 -5.53
N GLU A 129 -9.01 -8.56 -4.89
CA GLU A 129 -7.90 -9.43 -5.30
C GLU A 129 -8.06 -10.01 -6.71
N HIS A 130 -9.29 -10.37 -7.13
CA HIS A 130 -9.51 -10.91 -8.48
C HIS A 130 -9.27 -9.86 -9.57
N GLU A 131 -9.69 -8.61 -9.36
CA GLU A 131 -9.41 -7.50 -10.28
C GLU A 131 -7.90 -7.21 -10.36
N TYR A 132 -7.19 -7.29 -9.23
CA TYR A 132 -5.74 -7.14 -9.21
C TYR A 132 -5.06 -8.23 -10.06
N TYR A 133 -5.47 -9.49 -9.92
CA TYR A 133 -4.92 -10.60 -10.71
C TYR A 133 -5.30 -10.53 -12.20
N GLU A 134 -6.50 -10.03 -12.54
CA GLU A 134 -6.89 -9.79 -13.94
C GLU A 134 -6.00 -8.72 -14.59
N LYS A 135 -5.65 -7.66 -13.86
CA LYS A 135 -4.69 -6.65 -14.35
C LYS A 135 -3.30 -7.23 -14.54
N LEU A 136 -2.84 -8.12 -13.65
CA LEU A 136 -1.57 -8.85 -13.84
C LEU A 136 -1.61 -9.75 -15.08
N GLU A 137 -2.73 -10.43 -15.34
CA GLU A 137 -2.93 -11.21 -16.57
C GLU A 137 -2.80 -10.33 -17.83
N GLY A 138 -3.42 -9.15 -17.82
CA GLY A 138 -3.46 -8.24 -18.96
C GLY A 138 -2.07 -7.75 -19.41
N VAL A 139 -1.12 -7.63 -18.49
CA VAL A 139 0.24 -7.12 -18.77
C VAL A 139 1.32 -8.21 -18.88
N GLU A 140 1.03 -9.45 -18.49
CA GLU A 140 1.98 -10.56 -18.54
C GLU A 140 2.17 -11.09 -19.97
N ARG A 141 3.43 -11.25 -20.37
CA ARG A 141 3.82 -11.73 -21.70
C ARG A 141 4.03 -13.24 -21.74
N ASN A 142 4.44 -13.84 -20.62
CA ASN A 142 4.67 -15.28 -20.54
C ASN A 142 3.35 -16.05 -20.48
N PHE A 143 3.11 -16.92 -21.46
CA PHE A 143 1.86 -17.68 -21.59
C PHE A 143 1.47 -18.48 -20.34
N PHE A 144 2.44 -19.18 -19.71
CA PHE A 144 2.17 -19.99 -18.52
C PHE A 144 1.81 -19.12 -17.30
N LYS A 145 2.52 -18.00 -17.10
CA LYS A 145 2.22 -17.06 -16.01
C LYS A 145 0.89 -16.35 -16.24
N LYS A 146 0.60 -15.97 -17.49
CA LYS A 146 -0.68 -15.38 -17.88
C LYS A 146 -1.84 -16.34 -17.58
N TYR A 147 -1.73 -17.60 -17.99
CA TYR A 147 -2.71 -18.62 -17.66
C TYR A 147 -2.88 -18.82 -16.14
N PHE A 148 -1.77 -18.80 -15.39
CA PHE A 148 -1.81 -18.82 -13.92
C PHE A 148 -2.61 -17.64 -13.37
N PHE A 149 -2.33 -16.39 -13.78
CA PHE A 149 -3.05 -15.22 -13.30
C PHE A 149 -4.54 -15.26 -13.65
N SER A 150 -4.89 -15.73 -14.85
CA SER A 150 -6.28 -15.90 -15.26
C SER A 150 -7.04 -16.89 -14.38
N LYS A 151 -6.46 -18.07 -14.14
CA LYS A 151 -7.04 -19.09 -13.27
C LYS A 151 -7.13 -18.62 -11.82
N GLU A 152 -6.12 -17.91 -11.35
CA GLU A 152 -6.10 -17.40 -9.99
C GLU A 152 -7.13 -16.27 -9.78
N SER A 153 -7.32 -15.38 -10.76
CA SER A 153 -8.38 -14.36 -10.73
C SER A 153 -9.78 -15.00 -10.60
N GLN A 154 -10.08 -16.02 -11.43
CA GLN A 154 -11.36 -16.75 -11.36
C GLN A 154 -11.57 -17.41 -9.99
N ARG A 155 -10.53 -18.03 -9.42
CA ARG A 155 -10.62 -18.64 -8.09
C ARG A 155 -10.77 -17.62 -6.98
N LEU A 156 -10.07 -16.48 -7.07
CA LEU A 156 -10.20 -15.40 -6.10
C LEU A 156 -11.60 -14.81 -6.12
N LYS A 157 -12.20 -14.66 -7.32
CA LYS A 157 -13.58 -14.23 -7.46
C LYS A 157 -14.53 -15.20 -6.77
N ALA A 158 -14.40 -16.50 -7.03
CA ALA A 158 -15.22 -17.53 -6.39
C ALA A 158 -14.98 -17.65 -4.88
N PHE A 159 -13.75 -17.44 -4.42
CA PHE A 159 -13.40 -17.52 -3.00
C PHE A 159 -13.84 -16.27 -2.21
N GLU A 160 -14.09 -15.14 -2.86
CA GLU A 160 -14.53 -13.90 -2.22
C GLU A 160 -15.82 -14.08 -1.40
N ASP A 161 -16.70 -15.02 -1.77
CA ASP A 161 -17.90 -15.39 -1.02
C ASP A 161 -17.61 -15.85 0.41
N VAL A 162 -16.38 -16.28 0.72
CA VAL A 162 -15.96 -16.60 2.10
C VAL A 162 -16.16 -15.41 3.04
N LEU A 163 -16.12 -14.18 2.52
CA LEU A 163 -16.32 -12.95 3.27
C LEU A 163 -17.70 -12.85 3.92
N HIS A 164 -18.71 -13.61 3.46
CA HIS A 164 -19.99 -13.75 4.17
C HIS A 164 -19.84 -14.33 5.59
N SER A 165 -18.73 -15.01 5.87
CA SER A 165 -18.41 -15.52 7.21
C SER A 165 -17.77 -14.48 8.12
N ALA A 166 -17.47 -13.27 7.63
CA ALA A 166 -16.97 -12.16 8.43
C ALA A 166 -18.13 -11.37 9.07
N ASN A 167 -17.89 -10.87 10.28
CA ASN A 167 -18.83 -9.96 10.94
C ASN A 167 -18.68 -8.52 10.44
N LEU A 168 -17.49 -8.16 9.97
CA LEU A 168 -17.18 -6.84 9.42
C LEU A 168 -16.08 -6.97 8.37
N ILE A 169 -16.23 -6.25 7.27
CA ILE A 169 -15.22 -6.11 6.22
C ILE A 169 -14.73 -4.67 6.21
N LEU A 170 -13.42 -4.47 6.29
CA LEU A 170 -12.79 -3.16 6.24
C LEU A 170 -12.21 -2.93 4.84
N ALA A 171 -12.76 -1.95 4.13
CA ALA A 171 -12.23 -1.50 2.85
C ALA A 171 -11.08 -0.51 3.08
N ILE A 172 -10.08 -0.52 2.20
CA ILE A 172 -8.90 0.36 2.30
C ILE A 172 -8.99 1.61 1.41
N SER A 173 -9.95 1.65 0.49
CA SER A 173 -10.24 2.80 -0.37
C SER A 173 -11.76 3.03 -0.52
N PRO A 174 -12.20 4.24 -0.91
CA PRO A 174 -13.60 4.50 -1.22
C PRO A 174 -14.15 3.65 -2.38
N ASN A 175 -13.31 3.36 -3.39
CA ASN A 175 -13.69 2.49 -4.51
C ASN A 175 -13.96 1.05 -4.03
N ASP A 176 -13.05 0.49 -3.23
CA ASP A 176 -13.22 -0.86 -2.66
C ASP A 176 -14.44 -0.90 -1.74
N GLN A 177 -14.69 0.17 -0.98
CA GLN A 177 -15.88 0.27 -0.13
C GLN A 177 -17.17 0.20 -0.96
N THR A 178 -17.20 0.89 -2.11
CA THR A 178 -18.34 0.87 -3.02
C THR A 178 -18.58 -0.55 -3.56
N TYR A 179 -17.52 -1.20 -4.04
CA TYR A 179 -17.57 -2.59 -4.53
C TYR A 179 -18.03 -3.58 -3.45
N LEU A 180 -17.44 -3.51 -2.25
CA LEU A 180 -17.70 -4.44 -1.16
C LEU A 180 -19.10 -4.22 -0.56
N SER A 181 -19.53 -2.97 -0.40
CA SER A 181 -20.86 -2.67 0.18
C SER A 181 -22.03 -3.08 -0.72
N ALA A 182 -21.80 -3.18 -2.03
CA ALA A 182 -22.79 -3.72 -2.97
C ALA A 182 -23.04 -5.23 -2.77
N GLN A 183 -22.08 -5.96 -2.21
CA GLN A 183 -22.12 -7.43 -2.06
C GLN A 183 -22.25 -7.89 -0.61
N PHE A 184 -21.74 -7.11 0.34
CA PHE A 184 -21.65 -7.50 1.75
C PHE A 184 -22.31 -6.46 2.67
N LYS A 185 -23.09 -6.95 3.63
CA LYS A 185 -23.94 -6.11 4.50
C LYS A 185 -23.16 -5.20 5.46
N HIS A 186 -22.01 -5.66 5.96
CA HIS A 186 -21.25 -4.97 7.00
C HIS A 186 -19.86 -4.63 6.47
N THR A 187 -19.77 -3.46 5.85
CA THR A 187 -18.54 -2.92 5.29
C THR A 187 -18.26 -1.55 5.89
N THR A 188 -17.00 -1.23 6.11
CA THR A 188 -16.58 0.08 6.61
C THR A 188 -15.26 0.48 5.97
N TYR A 189 -15.20 1.71 5.50
CA TYR A 189 -13.96 2.27 4.98
C TYR A 189 -13.06 2.70 6.14
N ILE A 190 -11.85 2.13 6.20
CA ILE A 190 -10.76 2.61 7.07
C ILE A 190 -9.52 2.78 6.18
N PRO A 191 -9.07 4.02 5.94
CA PRO A 191 -7.89 4.30 5.12
C PRO A 191 -6.65 3.52 5.55
N ALA A 192 -5.66 3.46 4.67
CA ALA A 192 -4.40 2.80 4.97
C ALA A 192 -3.61 3.49 6.08
N PHE A 193 -3.00 2.69 6.94
CA PHE A 193 -2.04 3.17 7.92
C PHE A 193 -0.69 3.47 7.24
N HIS A 194 -0.03 4.53 7.68
CA HIS A 194 1.17 5.05 7.01
C HIS A 194 2.21 5.63 7.97
N PRO A 195 3.47 5.87 7.54
CA PRO A 195 4.53 6.41 8.40
C PRO A 195 4.32 7.81 8.96
N ASN A 196 3.46 8.62 8.36
CA ASN A 196 3.37 10.04 8.68
C ASN A 196 2.45 10.31 9.86
N ASP A 197 2.96 11.00 10.89
CA ASP A 197 2.16 11.45 12.04
C ASP A 197 1.73 12.93 11.91
N ARG A 198 2.44 13.72 11.08
CA ARG A 198 2.16 15.15 10.83
C ARG A 198 2.67 15.59 9.47
N VAL A 199 2.14 16.70 8.96
CA VAL A 199 2.69 17.37 7.77
C VAL A 199 4.02 18.02 8.13
N THR A 200 5.03 17.78 7.30
CA THR A 200 6.41 18.28 7.45
C THR A 200 6.89 19.02 6.22
N ALA A 201 6.00 19.27 5.25
CA ALA A 201 6.31 20.11 4.09
C ALA A 201 6.80 21.50 4.52
N ILE A 202 7.75 22.03 3.75
CA ILE A 202 8.37 23.33 4.01
C ILE A 202 7.98 24.33 2.91
N PRO A 203 7.68 25.59 3.25
CA PRO A 203 7.37 26.61 2.25
C PRO A 203 8.60 26.93 1.38
N GLY A 204 8.38 27.72 0.35
CA GLY A 204 9.43 28.23 -0.54
C GLY A 204 9.64 27.39 -1.79
N LYS A 205 10.85 27.49 -2.34
CA LYS A 205 11.25 26.79 -3.57
C LYS A 205 12.21 25.64 -3.29
N GLY A 206 12.25 24.71 -4.23
CA GLY A 206 13.28 23.68 -4.32
C GLY A 206 13.92 23.77 -5.70
N ASP A 207 14.97 22.99 -5.92
CA ASP A 207 15.83 23.15 -7.10
C ASP A 207 15.68 22.03 -8.14
N TYR A 208 14.82 21.05 -7.87
CA TYR A 208 14.66 19.87 -8.72
C TYR A 208 13.25 19.28 -8.67
N VAL A 209 12.95 18.49 -9.69
CA VAL A 209 11.75 17.64 -9.76
C VAL A 209 12.14 16.21 -9.39
N LEU A 210 11.35 15.55 -8.55
CA LEU A 210 11.64 14.22 -8.02
C LEU A 210 10.58 13.20 -8.43
N TYR A 211 11.03 12.08 -8.97
CA TYR A 211 10.27 10.83 -9.01
C TYR A 211 10.88 9.83 -8.03
N HIS A 212 10.06 9.13 -7.24
CA HIS A 212 10.53 8.05 -6.37
C HIS A 212 9.65 6.79 -6.45
N GLY A 213 10.26 5.62 -6.27
CA GLY A 213 9.56 4.34 -6.27
C GLY A 213 10.47 3.13 -6.09
N LYS A 214 9.88 1.96 -5.86
CA LYS A 214 10.65 0.69 -5.85
C LYS A 214 10.87 0.27 -7.30
N LEU A 215 12.00 0.66 -7.89
CA LEU A 215 12.30 0.47 -9.33
C LEU A 215 12.50 -1.00 -9.71
N SER A 216 12.67 -1.89 -8.73
CA SER A 216 12.57 -3.34 -8.96
C SER A 216 11.16 -3.82 -9.37
N VAL A 217 10.12 -2.98 -9.22
CA VAL A 217 8.75 -3.27 -9.64
C VAL A 217 8.54 -2.67 -11.03
N GLY A 218 8.13 -3.51 -11.98
CA GLY A 218 8.02 -3.13 -13.40
C GLY A 218 7.22 -1.84 -13.62
N GLU A 219 6.08 -1.67 -12.94
CA GLU A 219 5.26 -0.45 -13.05
C GLU A 219 6.05 0.83 -12.69
N ASN A 220 6.83 0.80 -11.61
CA ASN A 220 7.60 1.97 -11.19
C ASN A 220 8.75 2.28 -12.16
N ASP A 221 9.37 1.24 -12.74
CA ASP A 221 10.45 1.37 -13.72
C ASP A 221 9.90 1.91 -15.07
N GLU A 222 8.74 1.43 -15.52
CA GLU A 222 8.05 1.97 -16.71
C GLU A 222 7.68 3.44 -16.53
N ALA A 223 7.13 3.84 -15.38
CA ALA A 223 6.86 5.23 -15.07
C ALA A 223 8.14 6.10 -15.09
N ALA A 224 9.25 5.60 -14.54
CA ALA A 224 10.53 6.31 -14.59
C ALA A 224 11.05 6.46 -16.02
N LYS A 225 11.00 5.41 -16.84
CA LYS A 225 11.43 5.45 -18.25
C LYS A 225 10.59 6.42 -19.07
N PHE A 226 9.26 6.37 -18.92
CA PHE A 226 8.35 7.32 -19.56
C PHE A 226 8.72 8.76 -19.23
N LEU A 227 8.97 9.06 -17.95
CA LEU A 227 9.37 10.40 -17.52
C LEU A 227 10.69 10.82 -18.16
N VAL A 228 11.71 9.95 -18.17
CA VAL A 228 13.01 10.27 -18.79
C VAL A 228 12.86 10.53 -20.30
N GLU A 229 12.16 9.65 -21.01
CA GLU A 229 12.06 9.67 -22.47
C GLU A 229 11.19 10.82 -22.99
N HIS A 230 10.04 11.08 -22.33
CA HIS A 230 9.01 11.95 -22.86
C HIS A 230 8.87 13.30 -22.14
N VAL A 231 9.32 13.41 -20.89
CA VAL A 231 9.13 14.63 -20.07
C VAL A 231 10.48 15.27 -19.74
N PHE A 232 11.34 14.60 -19.00
CA PHE A 232 12.59 15.16 -18.47
C PHE A 232 13.59 15.51 -19.57
N SER A 233 13.61 14.74 -20.66
CA SER A 233 14.45 15.03 -21.84
C SER A 233 14.06 16.31 -22.59
N ARG A 234 12.89 16.92 -22.29
CA ARG A 234 12.40 18.15 -22.94
C ARG A 234 12.66 19.42 -22.13
N LEU A 235 13.12 19.28 -20.89
CA LEU A 235 13.31 20.38 -19.95
C LEU A 235 14.76 20.46 -19.48
N LYS A 236 15.29 21.67 -19.31
CA LYS A 236 16.68 21.91 -18.89
C LYS A 236 16.77 22.29 -17.40
N ILE A 237 16.10 21.52 -16.54
CA ILE A 237 16.13 21.69 -15.08
C ILE A 237 16.59 20.38 -14.41
N PRO A 238 17.03 20.39 -13.14
CA PRO A 238 17.44 19.17 -12.46
C PRO A 238 16.28 18.19 -12.20
N PHE A 239 16.46 16.92 -12.57
CA PHE A 239 15.52 15.82 -12.30
C PHE A 239 16.17 14.70 -11.53
N TYR A 240 15.58 14.30 -10.41
CA TYR A 240 16.06 13.20 -9.59
C TYR A 240 15.10 12.01 -9.66
N ILE A 241 15.66 10.81 -9.83
CA ILE A 241 14.96 9.53 -9.80
C ILE A 241 15.52 8.73 -8.63
N VAL A 242 14.68 8.42 -7.66
CA VAL A 242 15.09 7.72 -6.43
C VAL A 242 14.41 6.37 -6.34
N GLY A 243 15.20 5.30 -6.21
CA GLY A 243 14.61 3.98 -6.02
C GLY A 243 15.57 2.80 -6.06
N ASP A 244 15.14 1.70 -5.42
CA ASP A 244 15.92 0.48 -5.34
C ASP A 244 15.89 -0.32 -6.65
N LYS A 245 17.08 -0.73 -7.12
CA LYS A 245 17.31 -1.57 -8.31
C LYS A 245 16.69 -1.05 -9.62
N PRO A 246 17.10 0.15 -10.11
CA PRO A 246 16.75 0.62 -11.45
C PRO A 246 17.19 -0.36 -12.54
N SER A 247 16.37 -0.53 -13.58
CA SER A 247 16.73 -1.39 -14.71
C SER A 247 17.94 -0.85 -15.48
N SER A 248 18.68 -1.75 -16.14
CA SER A 248 19.80 -1.36 -17.01
C SER A 248 19.35 -0.42 -18.14
N MET A 249 18.11 -0.59 -18.62
CA MET A 249 17.52 0.30 -19.62
C MET A 249 17.35 1.72 -19.06
N LEU A 250 16.77 1.87 -17.86
CA LEU A 250 16.61 3.17 -17.20
C LEU A 250 17.97 3.86 -16.98
N LYS A 251 19.00 3.09 -16.56
CA LYS A 251 20.37 3.62 -16.40
C LYS A 251 20.94 4.12 -17.74
N ALA A 252 20.73 3.38 -18.83
CA ALA A 252 21.21 3.77 -20.16
C ALA A 252 20.51 5.04 -20.69
N LEU A 253 19.20 5.20 -20.44
CA LEU A 253 18.45 6.40 -20.83
C LEU A 253 18.97 7.67 -20.15
N VAL A 254 19.39 7.56 -18.88
CA VAL A 254 19.90 8.70 -18.10
C VAL A 254 21.36 9.03 -18.42
N GLN A 255 22.16 8.06 -18.87
CA GLN A 255 23.60 8.25 -19.12
C GLN A 255 23.93 9.47 -20.00
N PHE A 256 23.06 9.82 -20.95
CA PHE A 256 23.27 10.91 -21.89
C PHE A 256 22.55 12.22 -21.52
N GLN A 257 21.97 12.31 -20.32
CA GLN A 257 21.15 13.43 -19.86
C GLN A 257 21.73 14.00 -18.55
N PRO A 258 22.66 14.98 -18.60
CA PRO A 258 23.43 15.42 -17.43
C PRO A 258 22.58 16.10 -16.34
N HIS A 259 21.38 16.57 -16.67
CA HIS A 259 20.43 17.17 -15.73
C HIS A 259 19.55 16.12 -15.02
N ILE A 260 19.64 14.84 -15.40
CA ILE A 260 18.89 13.75 -14.77
C ILE A 260 19.84 12.90 -13.93
N LYS A 261 19.50 12.65 -12.67
CA LYS A 261 20.29 11.82 -11.75
C LYS A 261 19.46 10.69 -11.18
N ILE A 262 20.03 9.49 -11.13
CA ILE A 262 19.45 8.34 -10.45
C ILE A 262 20.18 8.15 -9.12
N PHE A 263 19.43 8.02 -8.03
CA PHE A 263 19.94 7.64 -6.72
C PHE A 263 19.34 6.28 -6.33
N ASP A 264 20.20 5.29 -6.14
CA ASP A 264 19.84 3.98 -5.60
C ASP A 264 20.46 3.79 -4.20
N HIS A 265 19.98 2.78 -3.47
CA HIS A 265 20.51 2.39 -2.14
C HIS A 265 20.47 3.48 -1.04
N LEU A 266 19.46 4.35 -1.06
CA LEU A 266 19.25 5.35 -0.01
C LEU A 266 18.50 4.79 1.20
N SER A 267 18.82 5.30 2.39
CA SER A 267 18.04 5.10 3.62
C SER A 267 16.67 5.80 3.53
N THR A 268 15.72 5.40 4.38
CA THR A 268 14.39 6.02 4.42
C THR A 268 14.47 7.51 4.75
N GLU A 269 15.39 7.91 5.62
CA GLU A 269 15.64 9.29 6.02
C GLU A 269 16.15 10.12 4.83
N GLN A 270 17.09 9.60 4.05
CA GLN A 270 17.59 10.27 2.84
C GLN A 270 16.51 10.41 1.76
N ILE A 271 15.65 9.41 1.59
CA ILE A 271 14.51 9.50 0.66
C ILE A 271 13.53 10.58 1.12
N SER A 272 13.22 10.63 2.42
CA SER A 272 12.36 11.66 3.03
C SER A 272 12.93 13.06 2.82
N GLU A 273 14.23 13.25 3.03
CA GLU A 273 14.92 14.52 2.79
C GLU A 273 14.81 14.94 1.32
N LEU A 274 14.99 14.01 0.37
CA LEU A 274 14.83 14.30 -1.05
C LEU A 274 13.40 14.68 -1.42
N ILE A 275 12.39 14.01 -0.84
CA ILE A 275 10.97 14.34 -1.05
C ILE A 275 10.65 15.75 -0.55
N GLN A 276 11.12 16.09 0.66
CA GLN A 276 10.87 17.39 1.28
C GLN A 276 11.57 18.53 0.55
N LYS A 277 12.81 18.32 0.08
CA LYS A 277 13.61 19.33 -0.63
C LYS A 277 13.23 19.51 -2.09
N ALA A 278 12.58 18.53 -2.73
CA ALA A 278 12.09 18.65 -4.09
C ALA A 278 11.16 19.86 -4.24
N HIS A 279 11.21 20.52 -5.40
CA HIS A 279 10.23 21.54 -5.74
C HIS A 279 8.90 20.89 -6.14
N ILE A 280 9.00 19.89 -7.02
CA ILE A 280 7.85 19.12 -7.52
C ILE A 280 8.15 17.64 -7.27
N ASN A 281 7.23 16.95 -6.62
CA ASN A 281 7.20 15.49 -6.57
C ASN A 281 6.25 15.00 -7.68
N ILE A 282 6.81 14.40 -8.73
CA ILE A 282 6.06 13.91 -9.88
C ILE A 282 5.74 12.42 -9.72
N LEU A 283 4.46 12.03 -9.84
CA LEU A 283 3.94 10.71 -9.48
C LEU A 283 2.94 10.15 -10.52
N PRO A 284 3.33 9.94 -11.79
CA PRO A 284 2.45 9.24 -12.73
C PRO A 284 2.32 7.75 -12.36
N THR A 285 1.17 7.17 -12.66
CA THR A 285 0.97 5.72 -12.68
C THR A 285 0.18 5.32 -13.93
N PHE A 286 0.48 4.14 -14.46
CA PHE A 286 -0.27 3.53 -15.57
C PHE A 286 -1.20 2.41 -15.09
N GLN A 287 -1.29 2.19 -13.77
CA GLN A 287 -2.17 1.21 -13.17
C GLN A 287 -2.91 1.81 -11.97
N ASN A 288 -4.23 1.85 -12.05
CA ASN A 288 -5.05 2.22 -10.90
C ASN A 288 -5.24 1.01 -9.96
N THR A 289 -4.17 0.57 -9.31
CA THR A 289 -4.22 -0.49 -8.29
C THR A 289 -3.44 -0.11 -7.05
N GLY A 290 -3.77 -0.78 -5.95
CA GLY A 290 -3.01 -0.69 -4.72
C GLY A 290 -3.28 0.55 -3.88
N ILE A 291 -2.77 0.46 -2.66
CA ILE A 291 -2.84 1.51 -1.66
C ILE A 291 -1.94 2.67 -2.11
N LYS A 292 -2.50 3.87 -2.24
CA LYS A 292 -1.80 5.10 -2.72
C LYS A 292 -0.84 5.69 -1.68
N LEU A 293 -0.10 4.86 -0.95
CA LEU A 293 0.84 5.27 0.11
C LEU A 293 1.93 6.21 -0.41
N LYS A 294 2.36 6.06 -1.66
CA LYS A 294 3.35 6.96 -2.29
C LYS A 294 2.83 8.40 -2.36
N LEU A 295 1.59 8.57 -2.84
CA LEU A 295 0.90 9.86 -2.93
C LEU A 295 0.70 10.46 -1.53
N ILE A 296 0.16 9.67 -0.60
CA ILE A 296 -0.05 10.10 0.79
C ILE A 296 1.29 10.57 1.40
N ASN A 297 2.35 9.77 1.27
CA ASN A 297 3.65 10.09 1.83
C ASN A 297 4.22 11.42 1.31
N VAL A 298 4.10 11.65 0.00
CA VAL A 298 4.54 12.90 -0.62
C VAL A 298 3.70 14.09 -0.16
N LEU A 299 2.38 13.93 -0.03
CA LEU A 299 1.52 15.04 0.43
C LEU A 299 1.83 15.44 1.88
N PHE A 300 2.26 14.50 2.71
CA PHE A 300 2.73 14.80 4.07
C PHE A 300 4.07 15.53 4.13
N GLN A 301 4.96 15.37 3.15
CA GLN A 301 6.38 15.78 3.29
C GLN A 301 6.87 16.75 2.21
N GLY A 302 6.41 16.61 0.98
CA GLY A 302 6.91 17.35 -0.17
C GLY A 302 6.21 18.68 -0.40
N ARG A 303 6.74 19.49 -1.33
CA ARG A 303 6.08 20.70 -1.85
C ARG A 303 5.04 20.33 -2.90
N PHE A 304 5.10 20.87 -4.11
CA PHE A 304 4.13 20.59 -5.16
C PHE A 304 4.08 19.10 -5.53
N VAL A 305 2.88 18.60 -5.80
CA VAL A 305 2.66 17.24 -6.30
C VAL A 305 2.09 17.35 -7.70
N LEU A 306 2.77 16.73 -8.66
CA LEU A 306 2.29 16.60 -10.03
C LEU A 306 1.98 15.14 -10.30
N ALA A 307 0.73 14.82 -10.60
CA ALA A 307 0.27 13.45 -10.80
C ALA A 307 -0.67 13.36 -12.00
N ASN A 308 -0.90 12.16 -12.51
CA ASN A 308 -1.94 11.95 -13.52
C ASN A 308 -3.27 11.53 -12.87
N GLN A 309 -4.36 11.58 -13.62
CA GLN A 309 -5.71 11.27 -13.14
C GLN A 309 -5.77 9.86 -12.51
N LEU A 310 -5.05 8.89 -13.09
CA LEU A 310 -4.99 7.52 -12.56
C LEU A 310 -4.36 7.42 -11.15
N MET A 311 -3.48 8.35 -10.77
CA MET A 311 -2.87 8.38 -9.45
C MET A 311 -3.85 8.88 -8.39
N VAL A 312 -4.62 9.92 -8.73
CA VAL A 312 -5.41 10.70 -7.76
C VAL A 312 -6.89 10.33 -7.74
N ALA A 313 -7.41 9.64 -8.76
CA ALA A 313 -8.84 9.37 -8.88
C ALA A 313 -9.45 8.68 -7.65
N ASN A 314 -10.50 9.30 -7.11
CA ASN A 314 -11.31 8.85 -5.97
C ASN A 314 -10.49 8.70 -4.67
N THR A 315 -9.43 9.49 -4.53
CA THR A 315 -8.60 9.50 -3.32
C THR A 315 -9.08 10.54 -2.31
N GLY A 316 -9.83 11.55 -2.76
CA GLY A 316 -10.13 12.75 -1.98
C GLY A 316 -8.94 13.71 -1.86
N LEU A 317 -7.82 13.43 -2.55
CA LEU A 317 -6.58 14.20 -2.53
C LEU A 317 -6.34 14.97 -3.85
N GLU A 318 -7.28 14.89 -4.79
CA GLU A 318 -7.20 15.50 -6.12
C GLU A 318 -6.89 16.99 -6.03
N LYS A 319 -7.56 17.70 -5.12
CA LYS A 319 -7.39 19.15 -4.91
C LYS A 319 -6.01 19.56 -4.39
N LEU A 320 -5.22 18.63 -3.84
CA LEU A 320 -3.89 18.90 -3.31
C LEU A 320 -2.78 18.69 -4.36
N CYS A 321 -3.16 18.29 -5.57
CA CYS A 321 -2.25 17.93 -6.66
C CYS A 321 -2.50 18.79 -7.89
N SER A 322 -1.43 19.07 -8.64
CA SER A 322 -1.53 19.45 -10.04
C SER A 322 -1.73 18.18 -10.88
N ILE A 323 -2.75 18.15 -11.72
CA ILE A 323 -3.14 16.97 -12.49
C ILE A 323 -2.76 17.16 -13.97
N ALA A 324 -1.95 16.25 -14.50
CA ALA A 324 -1.53 16.24 -15.90
C ALA A 324 -1.43 14.80 -16.43
N ASP A 325 -2.18 14.49 -17.48
CA ASP A 325 -2.29 13.11 -17.99
C ASP A 325 -1.31 12.78 -19.11
N THR A 326 -0.97 13.75 -19.96
CA THR A 326 -0.03 13.55 -21.07
C THR A 326 1.34 14.09 -20.76
N ALA A 327 2.36 13.62 -21.49
CA ALA A 327 3.72 14.16 -21.36
C ALA A 327 3.77 15.68 -21.62
N VAL A 328 2.99 16.18 -22.58
CA VAL A 328 2.90 17.61 -22.90
C VAL A 328 2.31 18.39 -21.74
N ASP A 329 1.23 17.89 -21.14
CA ASP A 329 0.60 18.54 -19.99
C ASP A 329 1.54 18.53 -18.78
N MET A 330 2.28 17.43 -18.55
CA MET A 330 3.26 17.35 -17.48
C MET A 330 4.40 18.34 -17.67
N ILE A 331 4.89 18.51 -18.91
CA ILE A 331 5.91 19.52 -19.24
C ILE A 331 5.40 20.92 -18.89
N ASN A 332 4.21 21.28 -19.38
CA ASN A 332 3.60 22.59 -19.14
C ASN A 332 3.38 22.84 -17.64
N ALA A 333 2.89 21.84 -16.92
CA ALA A 333 2.67 21.91 -15.47
C ALA A 333 3.98 22.09 -14.71
N ILE A 334 5.06 21.39 -15.10
CA ILE A 334 6.39 21.58 -14.50
C ILE A 334 6.86 23.02 -14.72
N GLU A 335 6.79 23.55 -15.94
CA GLU A 335 7.24 24.91 -16.25
C GLU A 335 6.46 25.99 -15.50
N GLN A 336 5.17 25.79 -15.27
CA GLN A 336 4.33 26.67 -14.46
C GLN A 336 4.72 26.57 -12.99
N LEU A 337 4.69 25.36 -12.43
CA LEU A 337 4.95 25.14 -11.00
C LEU A 337 6.35 25.62 -10.60
N MET A 338 7.38 25.44 -11.44
CA MET A 338 8.75 25.94 -11.18
C MET A 338 8.82 27.46 -10.99
N LYS A 339 7.84 28.22 -11.51
CA LYS A 339 7.75 29.68 -11.31
C LYS A 339 7.07 30.03 -9.99
N ASP A 340 6.24 29.15 -9.46
CA ASP A 340 5.48 29.35 -8.25
C ASP A 340 6.31 29.10 -6.98
N GLU A 341 5.78 29.55 -5.85
CA GLU A 341 6.33 29.30 -4.52
C GLU A 341 5.33 28.48 -3.72
N PHE A 342 5.82 27.45 -3.02
CA PHE A 342 4.95 26.64 -2.17
C PHE A 342 4.68 27.40 -0.87
N THR A 343 3.42 27.72 -0.59
CA THR A 343 3.08 28.68 0.49
C THR A 343 2.70 28.00 1.80
N ALA A 344 2.65 28.78 2.88
CA ALA A 344 2.19 28.30 4.18
C ALA A 344 0.69 27.94 4.16
N GLU A 345 -0.11 28.65 3.37
CA GLU A 345 -1.53 28.37 3.18
C GLU A 345 -1.74 26.99 2.54
N MET A 346 -0.91 26.61 1.55
CA MET A 346 -0.96 25.27 0.96
C MET A 346 -0.62 24.17 1.98
N ILE A 347 0.25 24.45 2.96
CA ILE A 347 0.56 23.52 4.05
C ILE A 347 -0.65 23.38 4.98
N GLU A 348 -1.31 24.47 5.33
CA GLU A 348 -2.50 24.45 6.17
C GLU A 348 -3.65 23.67 5.51
N GLU A 349 -3.89 23.88 4.21
CA GLU A 349 -4.87 23.10 3.44
C GLU A 349 -4.58 21.59 3.49
N ARG A 350 -3.30 21.20 3.44
CA ARG A 350 -2.89 19.80 3.60
C ARG A 350 -3.14 19.28 4.99
N ILE A 351 -2.80 20.03 6.02
CA ILE A 351 -3.04 19.64 7.43
C ILE A 351 -4.53 19.37 7.63
N GLN A 352 -5.39 20.27 7.17
CA GLN A 352 -6.84 20.14 7.30
C GLN A 352 -7.36 18.88 6.59
N LEU A 353 -6.99 18.66 5.33
CA LEU A 353 -7.51 17.53 4.57
C LEU A 353 -6.92 16.18 5.02
N LEU A 354 -5.60 16.11 5.23
CA LEU A 354 -4.92 14.87 5.61
C LEU A 354 -5.30 14.42 7.02
N SER A 355 -5.48 15.34 7.97
CA SER A 355 -5.95 14.98 9.33
C SER A 355 -7.40 14.49 9.35
N GLN A 356 -8.21 14.86 8.35
CA GLN A 356 -9.57 14.35 8.21
C GLN A 356 -9.60 12.96 7.57
N LEU A 357 -8.80 12.74 6.53
CA LEU A 357 -8.87 11.54 5.69
C LEU A 357 -7.86 10.45 6.05
N PHE A 358 -6.68 10.79 6.58
CA PHE A 358 -5.54 9.89 6.73
C PHE A 358 -4.89 10.05 8.11
N ASP A 359 -5.70 10.08 9.17
CA ASP A 359 -5.21 10.10 10.56
C ASP A 359 -5.16 8.68 11.12
N ASN A 360 -3.95 8.16 11.32
CA ASN A 360 -3.75 6.82 11.87
C ASN A 360 -4.38 6.62 13.26
N SER A 361 -4.40 7.66 14.10
CA SER A 361 -4.97 7.57 15.45
C SER A 361 -6.49 7.48 15.40
N LYS A 362 -7.13 8.26 14.51
CA LYS A 362 -8.56 8.12 14.23
C LYS A 362 -8.88 6.74 13.64
N ASN A 363 -8.09 6.27 12.69
CA ASN A 363 -8.26 4.95 12.08
C ASN A 363 -8.15 3.82 13.12
N ALA A 364 -7.17 3.90 14.03
CA ALA A 364 -7.02 2.96 15.14
C ALA A 364 -8.20 3.03 16.12
N ALA A 365 -8.69 4.22 16.44
CA ALA A 365 -9.86 4.40 17.32
C ALA A 365 -11.13 3.82 16.70
N THR A 366 -11.36 4.05 15.40
CA THR A 366 -12.47 3.45 14.63
C THR A 366 -12.36 1.93 14.62
N LEU A 367 -11.19 1.36 14.32
CA LEU A 367 -11.02 -0.09 14.34
C LEU A 367 -11.23 -0.66 15.75
N LYS A 368 -10.75 0.04 16.79
CA LYS A 368 -10.91 -0.33 18.20
C LYS A 368 -12.38 -0.34 18.63
N SER A 369 -13.22 0.56 18.13
CA SER A 369 -14.66 0.58 18.46
C SER A 369 -15.40 -0.65 17.91
N HIS A 370 -14.83 -1.29 16.89
CA HIS A 370 -15.30 -2.56 16.34
C HIS A 370 -14.72 -3.79 17.03
N LEU A 371 -13.93 -3.68 18.10
CA LEU A 371 -13.46 -4.83 18.89
C LEU A 371 -14.46 -5.14 19.98
#